data_AF-A0AAV5T0B3-F1
#
_entry.id   AF-A0AAV5T0B3-F1
#
_cell.length_a   1.000
_cell.length_b   1.000
_cell.length_c   1.000
_cell.angle_alpha   90.00
_cell.angle_beta   90.00
_cell.angle_gamma   90.00
#
_symmetry.space_group_name_H-M   'P 1'
#
loop_
_entity.id
_entity.type
_entity.pdbx_description
1 polymer ?
#
loop_
_entity_poly.entity_id
_entity_poly.type
_entity_poly.pdbx_seq_one_letter_code
_entity_poly.pdbx_strand_id
1 'polypeptide(L)'
;LQHQLCGKLPSIAPFGGVMATFNQLLQLRAAVRESGDILRDLQNKNASKRDVVSALVEHRLRMRQLERKEVSPRLDRDKLRNLLNRRFIYDDSIDVNGGEIELSGVGAFGKILHNKLIAEWRNHFIDEEMLEVHSSLTPEPDRRETWINSLIGW
;
A
#
# COMPACT_ATOMS: atom_id res chain seq x y z
N LEU A 1 25.46 -30.06 -6.24
CA LEU A 1 25.99 -28.67 -6.21
C LEU A 1 24.88 -27.64 -5.93
N GLN A 2 24.00 -27.88 -4.94
CA GLN A 2 22.87 -26.97 -4.64
C GLN A 2 22.88 -26.41 -3.21
N HIS A 3 23.92 -26.69 -2.41
CA HIS A 3 23.98 -26.32 -0.99
C HIS A 3 24.87 -25.11 -0.66
N GLN A 4 25.26 -24.26 -1.63
CA GLN A 4 26.23 -23.17 -1.38
C GLN A 4 25.81 -21.74 -1.74
N LEU A 5 24.53 -21.47 -2.05
CA LEU A 5 24.08 -20.10 -2.35
C LEU A 5 23.14 -19.50 -1.29
N CYS A 6 23.05 -20.09 -0.09
CA CYS A 6 22.43 -19.39 1.05
C CYS A 6 23.45 -18.44 1.69
N GLY A 7 23.85 -17.41 0.93
CA GLY A 7 24.54 -16.26 1.50
C GLY A 7 23.64 -15.63 2.55
N LYS A 8 24.17 -15.42 3.76
CA LYS A 8 23.49 -14.68 4.84
C LYS A 8 22.81 -13.45 4.26
N LEU A 9 21.49 -13.37 4.43
CA LEU A 9 20.71 -12.19 4.06
C LEU A 9 21.43 -10.96 4.62
N PRO A 10 21.70 -9.93 3.80
CA PRO A 10 22.26 -8.69 4.33
C PRO A 10 21.29 -8.19 5.40
N SER A 11 21.80 -7.93 6.60
CA SER A 11 21.05 -7.32 7.69
C SER A 11 20.32 -6.11 7.12
N ILE A 12 18.99 -6.21 7.05
CA ILE A 12 18.14 -5.12 6.58
C ILE A 12 18.30 -4.03 7.64
N ALA A 13 19.09 -3.01 7.30
CA ALA A 13 19.31 -1.83 8.12
C ALA A 13 17.96 -1.29 8.64
N PRO A 14 17.91 -0.72 9.85
CA PRO A 14 16.67 -0.61 10.59
C PRO A 14 15.70 0.32 9.88
N PHE A 15 14.48 -0.19 9.66
CA PHE A 15 13.30 0.56 9.19
C PHE A 15 12.94 1.78 10.07
N GLY A 16 13.66 2.01 11.18
CA GLY A 16 13.38 3.06 12.17
C GLY A 16 13.36 4.48 11.60
N GLY A 17 14.18 4.80 10.60
CA GLY A 17 14.16 6.12 9.96
C GLY A 17 12.88 6.39 9.16
N VAL A 18 12.36 5.36 8.48
CA VAL A 18 11.12 5.43 7.69
C VAL A 18 9.89 5.46 8.59
N MET A 19 9.91 4.68 9.69
CA MET A 19 8.82 4.70 10.68
C MET A 19 8.75 6.03 11.44
N ALA A 20 9.90 6.65 11.74
CA ALA A 20 9.94 7.95 12.40
C ALA A 20 9.36 9.08 11.54
N THR A 21 9.65 9.10 10.23
CA THR A 21 9.06 10.09 9.31
C THR A 21 7.57 9.85 9.08
N PHE A 22 7.15 8.59 8.97
CA PHE A 22 5.74 8.22 8.88
C PHE A 22 4.94 8.68 10.12
N ASN A 23 5.44 8.42 11.33
CA ASN A 23 4.80 8.86 12.56
C ASN A 23 4.69 10.39 12.65
N GLN A 24 5.72 11.13 12.23
CA GLN A 24 5.66 12.59 12.18
C GLN A 24 4.60 13.10 11.18
N LEU A 25 4.44 12.45 10.04
CA LEU A 25 3.39 12.80 9.07
C LEU A 25 1.99 12.54 9.63
N LEU A 26 1.79 11.41 10.32
CA LEU A 26 0.51 11.12 11.00
C LEU A 26 0.17 12.19 12.04
N GLN A 27 1.14 12.60 12.86
CA GLN A 27 0.94 13.66 13.85
C GLN A 27 0.56 15.00 13.21
N LEU A 28 1.23 15.38 12.12
CA LEU A 28 0.90 16.62 11.40
C LEU A 28 -0.49 16.58 10.77
N ARG A 29 -0.91 15.44 10.22
CA ARG A 29 -2.28 15.24 9.68
C ARG A 29 -3.33 15.38 10.78
N ALA A 30 -3.08 14.78 11.95
CA ALA A 30 -3.97 14.91 13.11
C ALA A 30 -4.09 16.37 13.56
N ALA A 31 -2.96 17.07 13.72
CA ALA A 31 -2.94 18.47 14.13
C ALA A 31 -3.64 19.41 13.13
N VAL A 32 -3.49 19.17 11.82
CA VAL A 32 -4.23 19.88 10.77
C VAL A 32 -5.73 19.67 10.92
N ARG A 33 -6.16 18.41 11.12
CA ARG A 33 -7.57 18.06 11.32
C ARG A 33 -8.16 18.76 12.55
N GLU A 34 -7.50 18.64 13.70
CA GLU A 34 -7.94 19.27 14.96
C GLU A 34 -8.10 20.79 14.82
N SER A 35 -7.15 21.45 14.17
CA SER A 35 -7.24 22.90 13.93
C SER A 35 -8.36 23.30 12.96
N GLY A 36 -8.70 22.44 12.01
CA GLY A 36 -9.87 22.60 11.15
C GLY A 36 -11.18 22.41 11.89
N ASP A 37 -11.24 21.44 12.81
CA ASP A 37 -12.40 21.20 13.67
C ASP A 37 -12.64 22.40 14.61
N ILE A 38 -11.60 22.97 15.19
CA ILE A 38 -11.69 24.19 16.01
C ILE A 38 -12.26 25.37 15.20
N LEU A 39 -11.83 25.55 13.95
CA LEU A 39 -12.36 26.59 13.07
C LEU A 39 -13.86 26.41 12.81
N ARG A 40 -14.28 25.17 12.53
CA ARG A 40 -15.69 24.82 12.31
C ARG A 40 -16.52 25.07 13.56
N ASP A 41 -16.01 24.72 14.74
CA ASP A 41 -16.67 24.97 16.02
C ASP A 41 -16.82 26.46 16.34
N LEU A 42 -15.78 27.27 16.07
CA LEU A 42 -15.83 28.72 16.25
C LEU A 42 -16.82 29.39 15.29
N GLN A 43 -16.93 28.89 14.06
CA GLN A 43 -17.93 29.34 13.09
C GLN A 43 -19.34 28.97 13.53
N ASN A 44 -19.56 27.72 13.98
CA ASN A 44 -20.86 27.25 14.46
C ASN A 44 -21.35 28.02 15.71
N LYS A 45 -20.43 28.41 16.59
CA LYS A 45 -20.73 29.16 17.81
C LYS A 45 -20.85 30.68 17.58
N ASN A 46 -20.77 31.16 16.33
CA ASN A 46 -20.71 32.59 16.00
C ASN A 46 -19.71 33.36 16.88
N ALA A 47 -18.51 32.77 17.06
CA ALA A 47 -17.46 33.37 17.86
C ALA A 47 -16.99 34.71 17.29
N SER A 48 -16.22 35.46 18.08
CA SER A 48 -15.74 36.76 17.65
C SER A 48 -14.87 36.65 16.38
N LYS A 49 -14.93 37.66 15.51
CA LYS A 49 -14.11 37.71 14.29
C LYS A 49 -12.61 37.55 14.60
N ARG A 50 -12.16 38.02 15.77
CA ARG A 50 -10.77 37.92 16.22
C ARG A 50 -10.36 36.47 16.46
N ASP A 51 -11.21 35.68 17.10
CA ASP A 51 -10.91 34.29 17.45
C ASP A 51 -10.88 33.41 16.20
N VAL A 52 -11.82 33.64 15.28
CA VAL A 52 -11.84 32.96 13.97
C VAL A 52 -10.58 33.26 13.16
N VAL A 53 -10.15 34.53 13.12
CA VAL A 53 -8.93 34.93 12.39
C VAL A 53 -7.68 34.32 13.04
N SER A 54 -7.60 34.29 14.37
CA SER A 54 -6.49 33.68 15.09
C SER A 54 -6.38 32.18 14.78
N ALA A 55 -7.49 31.44 14.89
CA ALA A 55 -7.54 30.02 14.56
C ALA A 55 -7.21 29.76 13.08
N LEU A 56 -7.58 30.68 12.17
CA LEU A 56 -7.28 30.55 10.74
C LEU A 56 -5.79 30.69 10.45
N VAL A 57 -5.11 31.61 11.12
CA VAL A 57 -3.66 31.78 11.00
C VAL A 57 -2.94 30.51 11.46
N GLU A 58 -3.37 29.95 12.58
CA GLU A 58 -2.78 28.72 13.13
C GLU A 58 -3.03 27.50 12.22
N HIS A 59 -4.25 27.35 11.71
CA HIS A 59 -4.59 26.30 10.75
C HIS A 59 -3.74 26.39 9.46
N ARG A 60 -3.59 27.60 8.90
CA ARG A 60 -2.73 27.84 7.73
C ARG A 60 -1.26 27.52 8.00
N LEU A 61 -0.77 27.80 9.22
CA LEU A 61 0.60 27.45 9.61
C LEU A 61 0.80 25.93 9.62
N ARG A 62 -0.14 25.19 10.23
CA ARG A 62 -0.10 23.71 10.28
C ARG A 62 -0.21 23.09 8.89
N MET A 63 -1.08 23.61 8.02
CA MET A 63 -1.19 23.18 6.62
C MET A 63 0.14 23.32 5.87
N ARG A 64 0.82 24.47 5.98
CA ARG A 64 2.14 24.67 5.35
C ARG A 64 3.21 23.74 5.89
N GLN A 65 3.18 23.42 7.19
CA GLN A 65 4.10 22.46 7.79
C GLN A 65 3.87 21.05 7.25
N LEU A 66 2.60 20.65 7.11
CA LEU A 66 2.23 19.38 6.51
C LEU A 66 2.68 19.31 5.04
N GLU A 67 2.35 20.31 4.21
CA GLU A 67 2.73 20.38 2.80
C GLU A 67 4.25 20.26 2.58
N ARG A 68 5.06 20.91 3.42
CA ARG A 68 6.53 20.82 3.34
C ARG A 68 7.05 19.42 3.63
N LYS A 69 6.38 18.65 4.48
CA LYS A 69 6.78 17.28 4.84
C LYS A 69 6.11 16.22 3.97
N GLU A 70 4.92 16.48 3.45
CA GLU A 70 4.15 15.58 2.58
C GLU A 70 4.65 15.52 1.15
N VAL A 71 5.79 16.14 0.83
CA VAL A 71 6.47 15.89 -0.43
C VAL A 71 6.77 14.40 -0.51
N SER A 72 5.88 13.68 -1.18
CA SER A 72 6.01 12.24 -1.39
C SER A 72 7.36 12.05 -2.07
N PRO A 73 8.26 11.21 -1.55
CA PRO A 73 9.45 10.85 -2.29
C PRO A 73 8.97 10.32 -3.64
N ARG A 74 9.25 11.06 -4.72
CA ARG A 74 8.86 10.64 -6.07
C ARG A 74 9.59 9.34 -6.31
N LEU A 75 8.85 8.25 -6.30
CA LEU A 75 9.39 6.94 -6.53
C LEU A 75 9.80 6.90 -8.01
N ASP A 76 11.10 6.87 -8.23
CA ASP A 76 11.69 6.74 -9.54
C ASP A 76 11.40 5.31 -10.04
N ARG A 77 10.42 5.19 -10.93
CA ARG A 77 9.91 3.90 -11.40
C ARG A 77 11.00 3.07 -12.06
N ASP A 78 11.92 3.71 -12.79
CA ASP A 78 13.01 2.99 -13.46
C ASP A 78 14.05 2.49 -12.46
N LYS A 79 14.36 3.27 -11.42
CA LYS A 79 15.23 2.79 -10.34
C LYS A 79 14.58 1.64 -9.57
N LEU A 80 13.29 1.72 -9.25
CA LEU A 80 12.59 0.63 -8.58
C LEU A 80 12.60 -0.63 -9.45
N ARG A 81 12.24 -0.51 -10.73
CA ARG A 81 12.26 -1.65 -11.66
C ARG A 81 13.64 -2.29 -11.76
N ASN A 82 14.68 -1.49 -11.89
CA ASN A 82 16.06 -2.00 -11.94
C ASN A 82 16.46 -2.73 -10.65
N LEU A 83 16.04 -2.22 -9.49
CA LEU A 83 16.25 -2.88 -8.20
C LEU A 83 15.50 -4.22 -8.10
N LEU A 84 14.23 -4.27 -8.53
CA LEU A 84 13.42 -5.49 -8.51
C LEU A 84 14.03 -6.59 -9.39
N ASN A 85 14.47 -6.24 -10.59
CA ASN A 85 15.13 -7.17 -11.52
C ASN A 85 16.47 -7.67 -10.95
N ARG A 86 17.34 -6.76 -10.47
CA ARG A 86 18.66 -7.13 -9.89
C ARG A 86 18.57 -8.02 -8.65
N ARG A 87 17.46 -7.94 -7.92
CA ARG A 87 17.20 -8.75 -6.72
C ARG A 87 16.41 -10.03 -7.03
N PHE A 88 16.14 -10.32 -8.31
CA PHE A 88 15.34 -11.47 -8.73
C PHE A 88 14.00 -11.54 -7.99
N ILE A 89 13.38 -10.38 -7.76
CA ILE A 89 12.05 -10.28 -7.16
C ILE A 89 11.01 -10.47 -8.25
N TYR A 90 11.19 -9.76 -9.36
CA TYR A 90 10.31 -9.79 -10.50
C TYR A 90 11.15 -9.52 -11.76
N ASP A 91 10.80 -10.14 -12.86
CA ASP A 91 11.40 -9.95 -14.18
C ASP A 91 10.29 -9.82 -15.23
N ASP A 92 10.34 -8.74 -16.00
CA ASP A 92 9.47 -8.50 -17.15
C ASP A 92 9.92 -9.31 -18.38
N SER A 93 11.03 -10.05 -18.28
CA SER A 93 11.48 -10.92 -19.36
C SER A 93 10.50 -12.10 -19.52
N ILE A 94 9.92 -12.20 -20.72
CA ILE A 94 9.29 -13.44 -21.16
C ILE A 94 10.45 -14.43 -21.30
N ASP A 95 10.49 -15.46 -20.47
CA ASP A 95 11.50 -16.50 -20.58
C ASP A 95 11.19 -17.31 -21.85
N VAL A 96 11.74 -16.90 -23.00
CA VAL A 96 11.58 -17.59 -24.29
C VAL A 96 12.52 -18.81 -24.30
N ASN A 97 12.35 -19.71 -23.34
CA ASN A 97 12.97 -21.02 -23.37
C ASN A 97 12.00 -22.02 -24.01
N GLY A 98 11.79 -21.86 -25.32
CA GLY A 98 11.42 -22.98 -26.19
C GLY A 98 9.96 -23.46 -26.20
N GLY A 99 8.95 -22.58 -26.14
CA GLY A 99 7.67 -22.87 -26.79
C GLY A 99 6.37 -22.59 -26.05
N GLU A 100 6.38 -22.26 -24.76
CA GLU A 100 5.18 -21.81 -24.05
C GLU A 100 5.51 -20.55 -23.23
N ILE A 101 4.68 -19.52 -23.38
CA ILE A 101 4.78 -18.28 -22.60
C ILE A 101 4.30 -18.62 -21.17
N GLU A 102 5.20 -19.10 -20.32
CA GLU A 102 4.93 -19.19 -18.91
C GLU A 102 5.00 -17.77 -18.32
N LEU A 103 3.89 -17.25 -17.82
CA LEU A 103 3.81 -15.97 -17.07
C LEU A 103 4.51 -16.07 -15.69
N SER A 104 5.66 -16.74 -15.60
CA SER A 104 6.41 -16.94 -14.35
C SER A 104 7.48 -15.85 -14.13
N GLY A 105 7.11 -14.58 -14.34
CA GLY A 105 7.99 -13.42 -14.12
C GLY A 105 8.36 -13.12 -12.65
N VAL A 106 8.05 -14.01 -11.70
CA VAL A 106 8.35 -13.80 -10.28
C VAL A 106 9.50 -14.70 -9.84
N GLY A 107 10.63 -14.10 -9.47
CA GLY A 107 11.79 -14.86 -8.99
C GLY A 107 11.60 -15.42 -7.58
N ALA A 108 12.55 -16.26 -7.12
CA ALA A 108 12.43 -16.98 -5.85
C ALA A 108 12.20 -16.06 -4.64
N PHE A 109 12.85 -14.88 -4.62
CA PHE A 109 12.62 -13.88 -3.57
C PHE A 109 11.23 -13.24 -3.67
N GLY A 110 10.75 -12.99 -4.88
CA GLY A 110 9.38 -12.49 -5.09
C GLY A 110 8.33 -13.48 -4.60
N LYS A 111 8.51 -14.78 -4.86
CA LYS A 111 7.62 -15.84 -4.36
C LYS A 111 7.61 -15.90 -2.83
N ILE A 112 8.78 -15.78 -2.18
CA ILE A 112 8.86 -15.71 -0.70
C ILE A 112 8.12 -14.49 -0.16
N LEU A 113 8.34 -13.31 -0.76
CA LEU A 113 7.67 -12.07 -0.34
C LEU A 113 6.16 -12.19 -0.50
N HIS A 114 5.71 -12.68 -1.64
CA HIS A 114 4.31 -12.90 -1.95
C HIS A 114 3.64 -13.83 -0.92
N ASN A 115 4.26 -14.98 -0.63
CA ASN A 115 3.72 -15.94 0.34
C ASN A 115 3.63 -15.33 1.75
N LYS A 116 4.63 -14.55 2.15
CA LYS A 116 4.60 -13.84 3.43
C LYS A 116 3.51 -12.79 3.49
N LEU A 117 3.32 -12.02 2.41
CA LEU A 117 2.27 -11.02 2.33
C LEU A 117 0.88 -11.65 2.44
N ILE A 118 0.65 -12.77 1.74
CA ILE A 118 -0.61 -13.52 1.86
C ILE A 118 -0.80 -14.03 3.28
N ALA A 119 0.25 -14.58 3.91
CA ALA A 119 0.16 -15.08 5.28
C ALA A 119 -0.22 -13.98 6.28
N GLU A 120 0.41 -12.81 6.19
CA GLU A 120 0.07 -11.66 7.03
C GLU A 120 -1.34 -11.14 6.75
N TRP A 121 -1.75 -11.10 5.48
CA TRP A 121 -3.11 -10.71 5.11
C TRP A 121 -4.14 -11.68 5.71
N ARG A 122 -3.90 -13.00 5.59
CA ARG A 122 -4.75 -14.03 6.21
C ARG A 122 -4.82 -13.85 7.72
N ASN A 123 -3.68 -13.66 8.39
CA ASN A 123 -3.63 -13.45 9.83
C ASN A 123 -4.34 -12.16 10.28
N HIS A 124 -4.34 -11.11 9.45
CA HIS A 124 -4.96 -9.83 9.80
C HIS A 124 -6.47 -9.82 9.56
N PHE A 125 -6.95 -10.52 8.52
CA PHE A 125 -8.35 -10.43 8.09
C PHE A 125 -9.16 -11.70 8.35
N ILE A 126 -8.55 -12.89 8.25
CA ILE A 126 -9.25 -14.15 8.49
C ILE A 126 -9.20 -14.45 9.98
N ASP A 127 -10.37 -14.39 10.62
CA ASP A 127 -10.59 -14.77 12.02
C ASP A 127 -11.40 -16.10 12.09
N GLU A 128 -11.60 -16.66 13.27
CA GLU A 128 -12.26 -17.96 13.48
C GLU A 128 -13.69 -18.03 12.89
N GLU A 129 -14.36 -16.89 12.73
CA GLU A 129 -15.72 -16.80 12.17
C GLU A 129 -15.75 -16.66 10.63
N MET A 130 -14.60 -16.63 9.96
CA MET A 130 -14.50 -16.45 8.50
C MET A 130 -14.27 -17.78 7.76
N LEU A 131 -15.07 -18.02 6.71
CA LEU A 131 -14.92 -19.18 5.83
C LEU A 131 -14.04 -18.84 4.62
N GLU A 132 -12.81 -19.35 4.60
CA GLU A 132 -11.93 -19.23 3.42
C GLU A 132 -12.37 -20.22 2.32
N VAL A 133 -12.90 -19.69 1.22
CA VAL A 133 -13.33 -20.48 0.06
C VAL A 133 -12.25 -20.44 -1.03
N HIS A 134 -11.80 -21.61 -1.47
CA HIS A 134 -10.88 -21.76 -2.60
C HIS A 134 -11.65 -22.30 -3.81
N SER A 135 -11.73 -21.54 -4.90
CA SER A 135 -12.39 -21.97 -6.14
C SER A 135 -11.36 -22.38 -7.21
N SER A 136 -11.63 -23.46 -7.92
CA SER A 136 -10.89 -23.85 -9.13
C SER A 136 -11.37 -23.07 -10.36
N LEU A 137 -10.75 -23.35 -11.52
CA LEU A 137 -11.21 -22.86 -12.82
C LEU A 137 -12.71 -23.10 -12.99
N THR A 138 -13.44 -22.03 -13.30
CA THR A 138 -14.89 -22.09 -13.54
C THR A 138 -15.14 -22.65 -14.94
N PRO A 139 -15.90 -23.74 -15.09
CA PRO A 139 -16.25 -24.27 -16.41
C PRO A 139 -17.12 -23.26 -17.19
N GLU A 140 -17.01 -23.27 -18.52
CA GLU A 140 -17.68 -22.31 -19.41
C GLU A 140 -19.21 -22.15 -19.22
N PRO A 141 -20.02 -23.20 -18.94
CA PRO A 141 -21.45 -23.03 -18.68
C PRO A 141 -21.74 -22.09 -17.50
N ASP A 142 -21.04 -22.22 -16.38
CA ASP A 142 -21.27 -21.41 -15.18
C ASP A 142 -20.86 -19.93 -15.37
N ARG A 143 -19.88 -19.70 -16.25
CA ARG A 143 -19.43 -18.35 -16.61
C ARG A 143 -20.49 -17.57 -17.39
N ARG A 144 -21.28 -18.22 -18.25
CA ARG A 144 -22.29 -17.51 -19.05
C ARG A 144 -23.51 -17.12 -18.23
N GLU A 145 -23.94 -17.99 -17.31
CA GLU A 145 -25.12 -17.73 -16.47
C GLU A 145 -24.89 -16.59 -15.46
N THR A 146 -23.70 -16.50 -14.87
CA THR A 146 -23.35 -15.43 -13.92
C THR A 146 -23.33 -14.03 -14.54
N TRP A 147 -22.83 -13.90 -15.78
CA TRP A 147 -22.86 -12.61 -16.50
C TRP A 147 -24.27 -12.23 -16.97
N ILE A 148 -25.07 -13.18 -17.43
CA ILE A 148 -26.45 -12.95 -17.85
C ILE A 148 -27.31 -12.51 -16.65
N ASN A 149 -27.17 -13.17 -15.50
CA ASN A 149 -27.91 -12.81 -14.29
C ASN A 149 -27.50 -11.44 -13.73
N SER A 150 -26.24 -11.03 -13.89
CA SER A 150 -25.75 -9.70 -13.51
C SER A 150 -26.21 -8.59 -14.46
N LEU A 151 -26.45 -8.90 -15.74
CA LEU A 151 -26.98 -7.95 -16.74
C LEU A 151 -28.51 -7.75 -16.64
N ILE A 152 -29.24 -8.73 -16.12
CA ILE A 152 -30.71 -8.68 -16.06
C ILE A 152 -31.24 -8.05 -14.76
N GLY A 153 -30.39 -7.86 -13.74
CA GLY A 153 -30.75 -7.07 -12.56
C GLY A 153 -31.88 -7.68 -11.74
N TRP A 154 -31.52 -8.45 -10.71
CA TRP A 154 -32.34 -8.58 -9.51
C TRP A 154 -31.85 -7.56 -8.49
#